data_AF-A0A963A7L9-F1
#
_entry.id   AF-A0A963A7L9-F1
#
_cell.length_a   1.000
_cell.length_b   1.000
_cell.length_c   1.000
_cell.angle_alpha   90.00
_cell.angle_beta   90.00
_cell.angle_gamma   90.00
#
_symmetry.space_group_name_H-M   'P 1'
#
loop_
_entity.id
_entity.type
_entity.pdbx_description
1 polymer ?
#
loop_
_entity_poly.entity_id
_entity_poly.type
_entity_poly.pdbx_seq_one_letter_code
_entity_poly.pdbx_strand_id
1 'polypeptide(L)'
;MKSLLPAAALAAMLPFAATAVAQDLGKLADAVDTDKAAESVDTDKLSEAVSADGVDMEKAAASVDKEKAMDSVDVDKAKEALMGQ
;
A
#
# COMPACT_ATOMS: atom_id res chain seq x y z
N MET A 1 16.65 -0.61 15.93
CA MET A 1 16.32 -1.67 14.95
C MET A 1 15.67 -0.98 13.78
N LYS A 2 16.21 -1.13 12.57
CA LYS A 2 15.77 -0.40 11.36
C LYS A 2 14.33 -0.82 11.02
N SER A 3 13.45 0.17 10.85
CA SER A 3 12.05 0.00 10.50
C SER A 3 11.90 -0.85 9.23
N LEU A 4 11.39 -2.07 9.41
CA LEU A 4 11.06 -3.04 8.34
C LEU A 4 9.55 -3.09 8.06
N LEU A 5 8.74 -2.28 8.77
CA LEU A 5 7.28 -2.32 8.68
C LEU A 5 6.67 -1.82 7.36
N PRO A 6 7.23 -0.84 6.60
CA PRO A 6 6.54 -0.37 5.39
C PRO A 6 6.57 -1.39 4.24
N ALA A 7 7.45 -2.41 4.32
CA ALA A 7 7.56 -3.43 3.28
C ALA A 7 6.45 -4.49 3.33
N ALA A 8 5.83 -4.72 4.50
CA ALA A 8 4.85 -5.78 4.68
C ALA A 8 3.46 -5.40 4.12
N ALA A 9 3.07 -4.12 4.20
CA ALA A 9 1.80 -3.64 3.65
C ALA A 9 1.78 -3.67 2.11
N LEU A 10 2.93 -3.47 1.46
CA LEU A 10 3.07 -3.53 0.00
C LEU A 10 3.00 -4.97 -0.55
N ALA A 11 3.31 -5.98 0.28
CA ALA A 11 3.39 -7.36 -0.15
C ALA A 11 2.01 -8.03 -0.35
N ALA A 12 0.96 -7.53 0.29
CA ALA A 12 -0.39 -8.09 0.18
C ALA A 12 -1.06 -7.81 -1.19
N MET A 13 -0.56 -6.84 -1.97
CA MET A 13 -1.05 -6.53 -3.31
C MET A 13 -0.31 -7.25 -4.45
N LEU A 14 0.81 -7.93 -4.14
CA LEU A 14 1.62 -8.67 -5.11
C LEU A 14 0.89 -9.79 -5.89
N PRO A 15 -0.15 -10.48 -5.38
CA PRO A 15 -0.81 -11.54 -6.14
C PRO A 15 -1.52 -11.05 -7.42
N PHE A 16 -1.81 -9.75 -7.55
CA PHE A 16 -2.35 -9.16 -8.78
C PHE A 16 -1.28 -8.79 -9.82
N ALA A 17 0.01 -8.89 -9.47
CA ALA A 17 1.13 -8.49 -10.32
C ALA A 17 1.70 -9.62 -11.20
N ALA A 18 1.04 -10.78 -11.28
CA ALA A 18 1.53 -11.94 -12.04
C ALA A 18 1.27 -11.87 -13.57
N THR A 19 1.15 -10.66 -14.14
CA THR A 19 1.23 -10.47 -15.59
C THR A 19 2.54 -9.79 -15.91
N ALA A 20 3.38 -10.49 -16.66
CA ALA A 20 4.64 -9.98 -17.18
C ALA A 20 4.39 -8.81 -18.13
N VAL A 21 4.28 -7.61 -17.56
CA VAL A 21 4.43 -6.35 -18.26
C VAL A 21 5.70 -5.70 -17.69
N ALA A 22 6.48 -5.04 -18.54
CA ALA A 22 7.55 -4.16 -18.10
C ALA A 22 6.91 -2.93 -17.43
N GLN A 23 6.30 -3.15 -16.27
CA GLN A 23 5.71 -2.11 -15.44
C GLN A 23 6.84 -1.21 -14.99
N ASP A 24 6.74 0.05 -15.36
CA ASP A 24 7.56 1.08 -14.78
C ASP A 24 7.08 1.29 -13.35
N LEU A 25 7.64 0.51 -12.43
CA LEU A 25 7.34 0.59 -10.99
C LEU A 25 7.64 1.98 -10.43
N GLY A 26 8.54 2.75 -11.07
CA GLY A 26 8.78 4.16 -10.75
C GLY A 26 7.56 5.02 -11.07
N LYS A 27 7.03 4.91 -12.29
CA LYS A 27 5.79 5.62 -12.67
C LYS A 27 4.57 5.17 -11.86
N LEU A 28 4.50 3.89 -11.48
CA LEU A 28 3.42 3.40 -10.61
C LEU A 28 3.53 3.99 -9.19
N ALA A 29 4.74 4.12 -8.66
CA ALA A 29 4.96 4.82 -7.40
C ALA A 29 4.62 6.31 -7.50
N ASP A 30 4.93 6.95 -8.65
CA ASP A 30 4.56 8.34 -8.91
C ASP A 30 3.03 8.55 -9.07
N ALA A 31 2.26 7.48 -9.27
CA ALA A 31 0.80 7.52 -9.30
C ALA A 31 0.17 7.50 -7.90
N VAL A 32 0.98 7.29 -6.85
CA VAL A 32 0.52 7.27 -5.47
C VAL A 32 0.95 8.55 -4.77
N ASP A 33 -0.02 9.29 -4.24
CA ASP A 33 0.22 10.38 -3.31
C ASP A 33 0.52 9.79 -1.92
N THR A 34 1.81 9.77 -1.55
CA THR A 34 2.25 9.13 -0.31
C THR A 34 1.74 9.83 0.94
N ASP A 35 1.49 11.14 0.88
CA ASP A 35 1.01 11.90 2.02
C ASP A 35 -0.46 11.53 2.28
N LYS A 36 -1.30 11.50 1.23
CA LYS A 36 -2.69 11.02 1.33
C LYS A 36 -2.78 9.54 1.68
N ALA A 37 -1.89 8.72 1.14
CA ALA A 37 -1.84 7.30 1.47
C ALA A 37 -1.53 7.10 2.97
N ALA A 38 -0.64 7.92 3.55
CA ALA A 38 -0.37 7.88 4.98
C ALA A 38 -1.58 8.30 5.84
N GLU A 39 -2.35 9.30 5.39
CA GLU A 39 -3.58 9.73 6.07
C GLU A 39 -4.69 8.67 6.07
N SER A 40 -4.60 7.66 5.20
CA SER A 40 -5.53 6.52 5.18
C SER A 40 -5.28 5.52 6.31
N VAL A 41 -4.14 5.63 7.01
CA VAL A 41 -3.75 4.68 8.07
C VAL A 41 -3.97 5.30 9.44
N ASP A 42 -4.82 4.65 10.24
CA ASP A 42 -5.00 4.95 11.65
C ASP A 42 -3.84 4.32 12.44
N THR A 43 -2.82 5.13 12.76
CA THR A 43 -1.61 4.64 13.44
C THR A 43 -1.88 4.10 14.84
N ASP A 44 -2.90 4.62 15.52
CA ASP A 44 -3.27 4.16 16.85
C ASP A 44 -3.86 2.75 16.76
N LYS A 45 -4.83 2.54 15.86
CA LYS A 45 -5.36 1.19 15.59
C LYS A 45 -4.32 0.22 15.05
N LEU A 46 -3.41 0.69 14.19
CA LEU A 46 -2.34 -0.14 13.66
C LEU A 46 -1.39 -0.59 14.79
N SER A 47 -1.14 0.27 15.78
CA SER A 47 -0.29 -0.09 16.93
C SER A 47 -0.90 -1.21 17.78
N GLU A 48 -2.23 -1.28 17.88
CA GLU A 48 -2.95 -2.36 18.57
C GLU A 48 -2.87 -3.71 17.83
N ALA A 49 -2.52 -3.69 16.55
CA ALA A 49 -2.29 -4.90 15.76
C ALA A 49 -0.91 -5.52 16.03
N VAL A 50 0.01 -4.79 16.68
CA VAL A 50 1.35 -5.27 17.00
C VAL A 50 1.40 -5.77 18.44
N SER A 51 1.84 -7.02 18.63
CA SER A 51 1.96 -7.67 19.93
C SER A 51 3.29 -8.40 20.08
N ALA A 52 3.59 -8.89 21.29
CA ALA A 52 4.80 -9.68 21.56
C ALA A 52 4.83 -11.01 20.76
N ASP A 53 3.65 -11.54 20.41
CA ASP A 53 3.49 -12.79 19.68
C ASP A 53 3.45 -12.61 18.14
N GLY A 54 3.41 -11.36 17.66
CA GLY A 54 3.42 -11.05 16.23
C GLY A 54 2.44 -9.94 15.83
N VAL A 55 2.10 -9.90 14.54
CA VAL A 55 1.19 -8.92 13.94
C VAL A 55 -0.15 -9.58 13.62
N ASP A 56 -1.22 -9.02 14.16
CA ASP A 56 -2.59 -9.36 13.82
C ASP A 56 -2.96 -8.67 12.50
N MET A 57 -2.91 -9.43 11.40
CA MET A 57 -3.15 -8.90 10.05
C MET A 57 -4.58 -8.40 9.86
N GLU A 58 -5.54 -8.94 10.61
CA GLU A 58 -6.95 -8.56 10.51
C GLU A 58 -7.17 -7.18 11.14
N LYS A 59 -6.58 -6.94 12.31
CA LYS A 59 -6.54 -5.61 12.94
C LYS A 59 -5.73 -4.61 12.13
N ALA A 60 -4.59 -5.03 11.60
CA ALA A 60 -3.78 -4.16 10.74
C ALA A 60 -4.57 -3.74 9.49
N ALA A 61 -5.30 -4.66 8.84
CA ALA A 61 -6.17 -4.31 7.72
C ALA A 61 -7.33 -3.38 8.14
N ALA A 62 -7.88 -3.56 9.35
CA ALA A 62 -8.94 -2.70 9.87
C ALA A 62 -8.46 -1.26 10.20
N SER A 63 -7.15 -1.05 10.37
CA SER A 63 -6.56 0.28 10.55
C SER A 63 -6.47 1.11 9.26
N VAL A 64 -6.75 0.50 8.10
CA VAL A 64 -6.68 1.18 6.80
C VAL A 64 -8.07 1.58 6.33
N ASP A 65 -8.26 2.88 6.11
CA ASP A 65 -9.42 3.45 5.44
C ASP A 65 -9.26 3.23 3.93
N LYS A 66 -10.04 2.30 3.38
CA LYS A 66 -9.95 1.92 1.97
C LYS A 66 -10.39 3.03 1.03
N GLU A 67 -11.35 3.88 1.42
CA GLU A 67 -11.83 4.96 0.57
C GLU A 67 -10.72 6.02 0.43
N LYS A 68 -10.12 6.43 1.55
CA LYS A 68 -8.97 7.36 1.52
C LYS A 68 -7.74 6.77 0.83
N ALA A 69 -7.49 5.48 1.01
CA ALA A 69 -6.39 4.80 0.32
C ALA A 69 -6.61 4.80 -1.20
N MET A 70 -7.84 4.62 -1.67
CA MET A 70 -8.16 4.71 -3.11
C MET A 70 -8.02 6.14 -3.63
N ASP A 71 -8.42 7.14 -2.86
CA ASP A 71 -8.27 8.55 -3.22
C ASP A 71 -6.80 9.01 -3.33
N SER A 72 -5.87 8.25 -2.75
CA SER A 72 -4.43 8.49 -2.87
C SER A 72 -3.83 8.01 -4.20
N VAL A 73 -4.59 7.27 -5.01
CA VAL A 73 -4.11 6.68 -6.27
C VAL A 73 -4.67 7.42 -7.47
N ASP A 74 -3.79 7.97 -8.30
CA ASP A 74 -4.13 8.42 -9.64
C ASP A 74 -4.29 7.20 -10.56
N VAL A 75 -5.55 6.80 -10.74
CA VAL A 75 -5.90 5.60 -11.53
C VAL A 75 -5.51 5.72 -13.00
N ASP A 76 -5.51 6.92 -13.56
CA ASP A 76 -5.16 7.13 -14.97
C ASP A 76 -3.65 7.01 -15.15
N LYS A 77 -2.85 7.63 -14.28
CA LYS A 77 -1.40 7.48 -14.27
C LYS A 77 -0.95 6.06 -13.95
N ALA A 78 -1.65 5.37 -13.05
CA ALA A 78 -1.40 3.96 -12.76
C ALA A 78 -1.68 3.09 -14.00
N LYS A 79 -2.77 3.33 -14.73
CA LYS A 79 -3.07 2.60 -15.98
C LYS A 79 -2.01 2.85 -17.05
N GLU A 80 -1.56 4.09 -17.24
CA GLU A 80 -0.47 4.41 -18.17
C GLU A 80 0.80 3.63 -17.82
N ALA A 81 1.17 3.61 -16.53
CA ALA A 81 2.33 2.86 -16.03
C ALA A 81 2.19 1.33 -16.22
N LEU A 82 0.98 0.78 -16.11
CA LEU A 82 0.68 -0.64 -16.33
C LEU A 82 0.69 -1.03 -17.81
N MET A 83 0.23 -0.13 -18.68
CA MET A 83 0.13 -0.35 -20.13
C MET A 83 1.38 0.05 -20.91
N GLY A 84 2.34 0.73 -20.26
CA GLY A 84 3.61 1.14 -20.85
C GLY A 84 3.47 2.24 -21.90
N GLN A 85 2.41 3.05 -21.84
CA GLN A 85 2.20 4.22 -22.70
C GLN A 85 2.60 5.52 -22.00
#